data_AF-B8KXJ3-F1
#
_entry.id   AF-B8KXJ3-F1
#
_cell.length_a   1.000
_cell.length_b   1.000
_cell.length_c   1.000
_cell.angle_alpha   90.00
_cell.angle_beta   90.00
_cell.angle_gamma   90.00
#
_symmetry.space_group_name_H-M   'P 1'
#
loop_
_entity.id
_entity.type
_entity.pdbx_description
1 polymer ?
#
loop_
_entity_poly.entity_id
_entity_poly.type
_entity_poly.pdbx_seq_one_letter_code
_entity_poly.pdbx_strand_id
1 'polypeptide(L)'
;MRNWRLVRALLGLLPIVGGSLISHAEVVVGDGSVSCAADPACMNRLHPDIPMVATAQPGERIVFAGRDALDLALDADDADSGDVTPNAGSGIVHPLTGPVYIKGAKAGDVLAVTIESLEPAQAGWTESGAFGFAGDQFGIEERFIVWRIDSDYAVSDALPGVRIPNASFPGVLTTLPGEGLLKRILQREAQLLEAGGAVVGIDPTEAQPASMCGAEGTKAAECLRTIHPVSTAAIWIFAI
;
A
#
# COMPACT_ATOMS: atom_id res chain seq x y z
N MET A 1 -9.54 -80.87 -21.80
CA MET A 1 -10.92 -80.40 -21.65
C MET A 1 -11.01 -79.35 -20.55
N ARG A 2 -11.01 -78.04 -20.89
CA ARG A 2 -11.85 -76.99 -20.25
C ARG A 2 -11.59 -75.64 -20.94
N ASN A 3 -12.64 -75.07 -21.49
CA ASN A 3 -12.70 -73.79 -22.20
C ASN A 3 -12.68 -72.61 -21.23
N TRP A 4 -12.04 -71.48 -21.59
CA TRP A 4 -12.53 -70.15 -21.22
C TRP A 4 -12.04 -69.05 -22.19
N ARG A 5 -12.93 -68.74 -23.14
CA ARG A 5 -13.40 -67.41 -23.59
C ARG A 5 -12.40 -66.25 -23.75
N LEU A 6 -12.26 -65.84 -25.02
CA LEU A 6 -11.88 -64.52 -25.51
C LEU A 6 -12.67 -63.40 -24.82
N VAL A 7 -11.98 -62.41 -24.25
CA VAL A 7 -12.55 -61.11 -23.87
C VAL A 7 -11.89 -60.04 -24.75
N ARG A 8 -12.66 -59.50 -25.70
CA ARG A 8 -12.31 -58.27 -26.44
C ARG A 8 -12.50 -57.09 -25.48
N ALA A 9 -11.42 -56.42 -25.12
CA ALA A 9 -11.49 -55.13 -24.45
C ALA A 9 -11.85 -54.06 -25.50
N LEU A 10 -13.06 -53.50 -25.38
CA LEU A 10 -13.46 -52.28 -26.08
C LEU A 10 -12.70 -51.10 -25.45
N LEU A 11 -11.78 -50.50 -26.20
CA LEU A 11 -11.25 -49.17 -25.89
C LEU A 11 -12.35 -48.14 -26.13
N GLY A 12 -13.01 -47.72 -25.06
CA GLY A 12 -13.85 -46.53 -25.06
C GLY A 12 -12.97 -45.27 -25.07
N LEU A 13 -13.13 -44.42 -26.08
CA LEU A 13 -12.60 -43.06 -26.06
C LEU A 13 -13.33 -42.26 -24.96
N LEU A 14 -12.62 -41.97 -23.88
CA LEU A 14 -13.03 -40.94 -22.92
C LEU A 14 -12.75 -39.56 -23.54
N PRO A 15 -13.73 -38.65 -23.60
CA PRO A 15 -13.45 -37.29 -24.03
C PRO A 15 -12.62 -36.59 -22.96
N ILE A 16 -11.45 -36.12 -23.35
CA ILE A 16 -10.64 -35.20 -22.53
C ILE A 16 -11.40 -33.89 -22.48
N VAL A 17 -12.13 -33.65 -21.39
CA VAL A 17 -12.63 -32.31 -21.07
C VAL A 17 -11.42 -31.49 -20.66
N GLY A 18 -10.81 -30.81 -21.64
CA GLY A 18 -9.82 -29.79 -21.39
C GLY A 18 -10.46 -28.66 -20.61
N GLY A 19 -10.27 -28.65 -19.30
CA GLY A 19 -10.54 -27.47 -18.49
C GLY A 19 -9.66 -26.36 -19.01
N SER A 20 -10.28 -25.38 -19.68
CA SER A 20 -9.62 -24.15 -20.07
C SER A 20 -9.19 -23.46 -18.78
N LEU A 21 -7.89 -23.49 -18.48
CA LEU A 21 -7.30 -22.57 -17.52
C LEU A 21 -7.45 -21.18 -18.14
N ILE A 22 -8.55 -20.50 -17.83
CA ILE A 22 -8.70 -19.09 -18.15
C ILE A 22 -7.69 -18.39 -17.25
N SER A 23 -6.52 -18.09 -17.80
CA SER A 23 -5.64 -17.06 -17.26
C SER A 23 -6.46 -15.77 -17.31
N HIS A 24 -7.09 -15.38 -16.21
CA HIS A 24 -7.67 -14.05 -16.12
C HIS A 24 -6.52 -13.06 -16.33
N ALA A 25 -6.70 -12.13 -17.27
CA ALA A 25 -5.76 -11.04 -17.43
C ALA A 25 -5.67 -10.28 -16.08
N GLU A 26 -4.45 -10.00 -15.65
CA GLU A 26 -4.18 -9.31 -14.38
C GLU A 26 -3.66 -7.90 -14.71
N VAL A 27 -4.22 -6.90 -14.04
CA VAL A 27 -3.76 -5.52 -14.15
C VAL A 27 -2.64 -5.32 -13.15
N VAL A 28 -1.41 -5.15 -13.61
CA VAL A 28 -0.25 -4.86 -12.75
C VAL A 28 -0.02 -3.35 -12.70
N VAL A 29 0.15 -2.80 -11.50
CA VAL A 29 0.29 -1.35 -11.26
C VAL A 29 1.47 -1.11 -10.34
N GLY A 30 2.33 -0.16 -10.71
CA GLY A 30 3.51 0.24 -9.94
C GLY A 30 4.80 -0.46 -10.35
N ASP A 31 5.91 0.13 -9.94
CA ASP A 31 7.25 -0.41 -10.07
C ASP A 31 8.02 -0.24 -8.75
N GLY A 32 8.21 -1.35 -8.03
CA GLY A 32 8.95 -1.36 -6.76
C GLY A 32 10.47 -1.26 -6.92
N SER A 33 11.01 -1.26 -8.14
CA SER A 33 12.45 -1.20 -8.39
C SER A 33 13.02 0.22 -8.50
N VAL A 34 12.14 1.23 -8.61
CA VAL A 34 12.49 2.64 -8.72
C VAL A 34 11.85 3.43 -7.58
N SER A 35 12.34 4.64 -7.28
CA SER A 35 11.72 5.52 -6.27
C SER A 35 10.32 5.96 -6.68
N CYS A 36 9.51 6.40 -5.72
CA CYS A 36 8.18 6.94 -5.97
C CYS A 36 8.21 8.12 -6.96
N ALA A 37 9.25 8.95 -6.90
CA ALA A 37 9.41 10.06 -7.84
C ALA A 37 9.66 9.61 -9.29
N ALA A 38 10.13 8.39 -9.49
CA ALA A 38 10.41 7.80 -10.80
C ALA A 38 9.29 6.85 -11.28
N ASP A 39 8.41 6.39 -10.38
CA ASP A 39 7.26 5.55 -10.72
C ASP A 39 6.02 6.43 -11.08
N PRO A 40 5.57 6.43 -12.35
CA PRO A 40 4.38 7.21 -12.75
C PRO A 40 3.08 6.72 -12.10
N ALA A 41 3.07 5.52 -11.52
CA ALA A 41 1.96 4.98 -10.74
C ALA A 41 2.05 5.31 -9.24
N CYS A 42 3.08 6.03 -8.79
CA CYS A 42 3.17 6.48 -7.41
C CYS A 42 2.43 7.80 -7.19
N MET A 43 1.65 7.85 -6.12
CA MET A 43 1.07 9.08 -5.57
C MET A 43 1.21 9.07 -4.05
N ASN A 44 1.53 10.21 -3.44
CA ASN A 44 1.56 10.33 -1.96
C ASN A 44 0.65 11.46 -1.46
N ARG A 45 -0.26 11.89 -2.33
CA ARG A 45 -1.29 12.88 -2.04
C ARG A 45 -2.64 12.40 -2.56
N LEU A 46 -3.71 12.94 -2.00
CA LEU A 46 -5.08 12.70 -2.46
C LEU A 46 -5.69 13.98 -3.01
N HIS A 47 -6.10 13.94 -4.28
CA HIS A 47 -6.83 15.01 -4.96
C HIS A 47 -7.72 14.39 -6.05
N PRO A 48 -8.96 14.87 -6.27
CA PRO A 48 -9.89 14.31 -7.27
C PRO A 48 -9.32 14.30 -8.69
N ASP A 49 -8.47 15.27 -9.01
CA ASP A 49 -7.90 15.44 -10.36
C ASP A 49 -6.67 14.55 -10.64
N ILE A 50 -6.16 13.78 -9.66
CA ILE A 50 -5.02 12.88 -9.89
C ILE A 50 -5.38 11.90 -11.01
N PRO A 51 -4.57 11.83 -12.08
CA PRO A 51 -4.89 10.99 -13.23
C PRO A 51 -4.84 9.51 -12.85
N MET A 52 -5.77 8.74 -13.40
CA MET A 52 -5.78 7.28 -13.26
C MET A 52 -4.64 6.69 -14.08
N VAL A 53 -3.90 5.76 -13.51
CA VAL A 53 -2.69 5.17 -14.12
C VAL A 53 -2.97 3.80 -14.75
N ALA A 54 -4.08 3.19 -14.38
CA ALA A 54 -4.56 1.94 -14.96
C ALA A 54 -6.09 1.91 -15.00
N THR A 55 -6.65 0.92 -15.69
CA THR A 55 -8.10 0.68 -15.76
C THR A 55 -8.37 -0.81 -15.59
N ALA A 56 -9.38 -1.15 -14.78
CA ALA A 56 -9.82 -2.51 -14.54
C ALA A 56 -11.35 -2.64 -14.66
N GLN A 57 -11.83 -3.83 -14.98
CA GLN A 57 -13.23 -4.20 -14.93
C GLN A 57 -13.63 -4.65 -13.52
N PRO A 58 -14.90 -4.53 -13.10
CA PRO A 58 -15.39 -5.21 -11.91
C PRO A 58 -15.11 -6.72 -11.97
N GLY A 59 -14.47 -7.27 -10.94
CA GLY A 59 -14.07 -8.68 -10.86
C GLY A 59 -12.72 -9.02 -11.51
N GLU A 60 -12.03 -8.05 -12.12
CA GLU A 60 -10.68 -8.24 -12.64
C GLU A 60 -9.65 -8.16 -11.51
N ARG A 61 -8.62 -9.01 -11.57
CA ARG A 61 -7.54 -9.06 -10.58
C ARG A 61 -6.56 -7.91 -10.83
N ILE A 62 -6.17 -7.24 -9.74
CA ILE A 62 -5.19 -6.16 -9.78
C ILE A 62 -4.05 -6.50 -8.83
N VAL A 63 -2.81 -6.41 -9.31
CA VAL A 63 -1.59 -6.52 -8.50
C VAL A 63 -0.99 -5.14 -8.36
N PHE A 64 -0.86 -4.71 -7.11
CA PHE A 64 -0.19 -3.47 -6.76
C PHE A 64 1.22 -3.79 -6.27
N ALA A 65 2.23 -3.23 -6.94
CA ALA A 65 3.58 -3.19 -6.41
C ALA A 65 3.62 -2.15 -5.29
N GLY A 66 3.42 -2.63 -4.06
CA GLY A 66 3.49 -1.80 -2.85
C GLY A 66 4.92 -1.36 -2.53
N ARG A 67 5.03 -0.31 -1.73
CA ARG A 67 6.30 0.33 -1.36
C ARG A 67 6.23 0.63 0.14
N ASP A 68 7.37 0.73 0.81
CA ASP A 68 7.37 1.08 2.22
C ASP A 68 6.94 2.55 2.44
N ALA A 69 6.57 2.87 3.68
CA ALA A 69 6.01 4.18 4.04
C ALA A 69 6.96 5.36 3.81
N LEU A 70 8.28 5.12 3.78
CA LEU A 70 9.33 6.12 3.64
C LEU A 70 10.09 6.04 2.30
N ASP A 71 9.66 5.15 1.39
CA ASP A 71 10.35 4.90 0.12
C ASP A 71 11.83 4.48 0.30
N LEU A 72 12.07 3.63 1.30
CA LEU A 72 13.37 3.06 1.63
C LEU A 72 13.63 1.78 0.84
N ALA A 73 14.76 1.72 0.15
CA ALA A 73 15.34 0.49 -0.35
C ALA A 73 16.08 -0.24 0.79
N LEU A 74 15.33 -0.89 1.68
CA LEU A 74 15.91 -1.66 2.79
C LEU A 74 16.31 -3.07 2.34
N ASP A 75 17.53 -3.45 2.70
CA ASP A 75 17.99 -4.83 2.73
C ASP A 75 18.20 -5.21 4.21
N ALA A 76 17.55 -6.26 4.68
CA ALA A 76 17.55 -6.60 6.09
C ALA A 76 18.85 -7.26 6.59
N ASP A 77 19.76 -7.61 5.68
CA ASP A 77 21.10 -8.08 6.03
C ASP A 77 22.13 -6.93 6.04
N ASP A 78 21.86 -5.82 5.34
CA ASP A 78 22.75 -4.65 5.25
C ASP A 78 22.26 -3.44 6.05
N ALA A 79 20.97 -3.35 6.38
CA ALA A 79 20.38 -2.21 7.08
C ALA A 79 20.53 -2.36 8.61
N ASP A 80 21.21 -1.40 9.22
CA ASP A 80 21.41 -1.36 10.67
C ASP A 80 20.22 -0.74 11.39
N SER A 81 19.83 -1.35 12.51
CA SER A 81 18.98 -0.70 13.51
C SER A 81 19.78 0.37 14.26
N GLY A 82 19.14 1.46 14.68
CA GLY A 82 19.83 2.57 15.32
C GLY A 82 18.91 3.63 15.90
N ASP A 83 19.50 4.80 16.15
CA ASP A 83 18.84 5.93 16.81
C ASP A 83 18.40 7.05 15.84
N VAL A 84 18.42 6.77 14.53
CA VAL A 84 18.07 7.74 13.48
C VAL A 84 17.22 7.06 12.41
N THR A 85 16.07 7.64 12.11
CA THR A 85 15.23 7.21 10.99
C THR A 85 15.86 7.63 9.66
N PRO A 86 16.13 6.70 8.73
CA PRO A 86 16.57 7.05 7.37
C PRO A 86 15.50 7.89 6.66
N ASN A 87 15.94 8.84 5.83
CA ASN A 87 15.03 9.72 5.09
C ASN A 87 14.07 10.52 6.00
N ALA A 88 14.62 11.27 6.97
CA ALA A 88 13.87 12.08 7.94
C ALA A 88 12.91 13.16 7.33
N GLY A 89 12.85 13.29 6.01
CA GLY A 89 11.85 14.08 5.32
C GLY A 89 10.49 13.37 5.33
N SER A 90 9.52 13.91 6.06
CA SER A 90 8.15 13.35 6.04
C SER A 90 7.41 13.61 4.72
N GLY A 91 7.98 14.36 3.77
CA GLY A 91 7.28 14.80 2.55
C GLY A 91 6.82 13.64 1.68
N ILE A 92 7.65 12.59 1.59
CA ILE A 92 7.37 11.38 0.81
C ILE A 92 6.19 10.55 1.38
N VAL A 93 5.96 10.63 2.69
CA VAL A 93 5.03 9.77 3.43
C VAL A 93 3.56 10.10 3.11
N HIS A 94 2.68 9.14 2.82
CA HIS A 94 2.90 7.72 2.47
C HIS A 94 2.78 7.56 0.95
N PRO A 95 3.76 6.96 0.25
CA PRO A 95 3.63 6.63 -1.16
C PRO A 95 2.62 5.50 -1.35
N LEU A 96 1.67 5.70 -2.26
CA LEU A 96 0.61 4.77 -2.63
C LEU A 96 0.73 4.44 -4.12
N THR A 97 0.39 3.21 -4.47
CA THR A 97 0.41 2.73 -5.85
C THR A 97 -0.99 2.83 -6.46
N GLY A 98 -1.15 3.60 -7.53
CA GLY A 98 -2.43 3.86 -8.17
C GLY A 98 -2.53 5.28 -8.76
N PRO A 99 -3.75 5.82 -8.95
CA PRO A 99 -5.06 5.21 -8.75
C PRO A 99 -5.53 4.41 -9.98
N VAL A 100 -6.36 3.38 -9.73
CA VAL A 100 -6.94 2.52 -10.78
C VAL A 100 -8.38 2.91 -11.07
N TYR A 101 -8.70 3.14 -12.34
CA TYR A 101 -10.06 3.41 -12.77
C TYR A 101 -10.86 2.11 -12.88
N ILE A 102 -11.91 1.96 -12.06
CA ILE A 102 -12.83 0.82 -12.16
C ILE A 102 -13.96 1.16 -13.13
N LYS A 103 -14.06 0.45 -14.26
CA LYS A 103 -15.06 0.76 -15.29
C LYS A 103 -16.47 0.67 -14.73
N GLY A 104 -17.23 1.75 -14.96
CA GLY A 104 -18.62 1.85 -14.55
C GLY A 104 -18.84 2.32 -13.11
N ALA A 105 -17.80 2.43 -12.29
CA ALA A 105 -17.90 2.96 -10.93
C ALA A 105 -18.28 4.45 -10.95
N LYS A 106 -19.18 4.84 -10.04
CA LYS A 106 -19.70 6.22 -9.91
C LYS A 106 -19.67 6.68 -8.46
N ALA A 107 -19.73 7.99 -8.27
CA ALA A 107 -19.87 8.56 -6.93
C ALA A 107 -21.16 8.04 -6.26
N GLY A 108 -21.01 7.50 -5.04
CA GLY A 108 -22.09 6.87 -4.29
C GLY A 108 -22.07 5.34 -4.32
N ASP A 109 -21.30 4.72 -5.23
CA ASP A 109 -21.10 3.27 -5.24
C ASP A 109 -20.16 2.83 -4.10
N VAL A 110 -20.20 1.54 -3.79
CA VAL A 110 -19.25 0.88 -2.89
C VAL A 110 -18.34 -0.02 -3.72
N LEU A 111 -17.02 0.19 -3.61
CA LEU A 111 -16.04 -0.76 -4.14
C LEU A 111 -15.81 -1.86 -3.10
N ALA A 112 -16.26 -3.07 -3.41
CA ALA A 112 -15.92 -4.26 -2.64
C ALA A 112 -14.56 -4.78 -3.11
N VAL A 113 -13.56 -4.72 -2.24
CA VAL A 113 -12.20 -5.21 -2.50
C VAL A 113 -11.97 -6.47 -1.69
N THR A 114 -11.55 -7.55 -2.37
CA THR A 114 -11.07 -8.77 -1.71
C THR A 114 -9.56 -8.82 -1.84
N ILE A 115 -8.85 -8.85 -0.72
CA ILE A 115 -7.41 -9.05 -0.70
C ILE A 115 -7.18 -10.57 -0.79
N GLU A 116 -6.76 -11.04 -1.96
CA GLU A 116 -6.57 -12.47 -2.20
C GLU A 116 -5.23 -13.00 -1.69
N SER A 117 -4.18 -12.18 -1.81
CA SER A 117 -2.82 -12.50 -1.39
C SER A 117 -2.06 -11.23 -1.10
N LEU A 118 -1.08 -11.32 -0.20
CA LEU A 118 -0.13 -10.25 0.09
C LEU A 118 1.24 -10.90 0.27
N GLU A 119 2.22 -10.40 -0.48
CA GLU A 119 3.62 -10.81 -0.40
C GLU A 119 4.41 -9.66 0.24
N PRO A 120 4.82 -9.78 1.52
CA PRO A 120 5.61 -8.73 2.15
C PRO A 120 7.02 -8.70 1.56
N ALA A 121 7.66 -7.53 1.67
CA ALA A 121 9.10 -7.43 1.44
C ALA A 121 9.88 -8.26 2.48
N GLN A 122 11.12 -8.61 2.17
CA GLN A 122 12.00 -9.36 3.08
C GLN A 122 12.53 -8.51 4.24
N ALA A 123 12.39 -7.19 4.13
CA ALA A 123 12.78 -6.20 5.11
C ALA A 123 11.59 -5.32 5.50
N GLY A 124 11.49 -5.00 6.79
CA GLY A 124 10.57 -4.00 7.32
C GLY A 124 11.22 -3.20 8.45
N TRP A 125 10.50 -2.22 8.99
CA TRP A 125 11.01 -1.40 10.06
C TRP A 125 9.93 -0.93 11.02
N THR A 126 10.33 -0.71 12.27
CA THR A 126 9.54 0.01 13.27
C THR A 126 10.30 1.25 13.69
N GLU A 127 9.62 2.38 13.73
CA GLU A 127 10.11 3.60 14.35
C GLU A 127 9.38 3.85 15.68
N SER A 128 10.12 4.27 16.70
CA SER A 128 9.55 4.85 17.90
C SER A 128 10.26 6.15 18.23
N GLY A 129 9.52 7.16 18.68
CA GLY A 129 10.06 8.44 19.14
C GLY A 129 8.99 9.31 19.78
N ALA A 130 9.17 10.63 19.73
CA ALA A 130 8.22 11.58 20.31
C ALA A 130 6.85 11.60 19.62
N PHE A 131 6.77 11.12 18.38
CA PHE A 131 5.53 11.03 17.62
C PHE A 131 4.84 9.69 17.88
N GLY A 132 3.59 9.73 18.35
CA GLY A 132 2.76 8.55 18.57
C GLY A 132 2.08 8.51 19.92
N PHE A 133 1.34 7.44 20.18
CA PHE A 133 0.50 7.28 21.38
C PHE A 133 1.27 7.39 22.71
N ALA A 134 2.51 6.89 22.73
CA ALA A 134 3.36 6.87 23.93
C ALA A 134 4.55 7.83 23.83
N GLY A 135 4.50 8.83 22.94
CA GLY A 135 5.62 9.74 22.71
C GLY A 135 6.07 10.50 23.96
N ASP A 136 5.16 10.78 24.89
CA ASP A 136 5.46 11.38 26.20
C ASP A 136 6.24 10.45 27.14
N GLN A 137 6.15 9.13 26.94
CA GLN A 137 6.85 8.11 27.72
C GLN A 137 8.25 7.82 27.17
N PHE A 138 8.42 7.83 25.84
CA PHE A 138 9.70 7.54 25.17
C PHE A 138 10.59 8.77 24.99
N GLY A 139 10.03 9.98 25.14
CA GLY A 139 10.78 11.22 24.97
C GLY A 139 11.14 11.48 23.51
N ILE A 140 12.21 12.26 23.28
CA ILE A 140 12.68 12.63 21.93
C ILE A 140 13.69 11.65 21.34
N GLU A 141 14.05 10.59 22.06
CA GLU A 141 14.98 9.60 21.54
C GLU A 141 14.27 8.73 20.50
N GLU A 142 14.78 8.77 19.27
CA GLU A 142 14.31 7.92 18.19
C GLU A 142 14.95 6.53 18.31
N ARG A 143 14.19 5.52 17.90
CA ARG A 143 14.67 4.17 17.63
C ARG A 143 14.10 3.71 16.31
N PHE A 144 14.99 3.19 15.48
CA PHE A 144 14.65 2.58 14.21
C PHE A 144 15.10 1.11 14.26
N ILE A 145 14.14 0.19 14.21
CA ILE A 145 14.37 -1.25 14.32
C ILE A 145 14.09 -1.88 12.97
N VAL A 146 15.10 -2.51 12.39
CA VAL A 146 14.98 -3.26 11.13
C VAL A 146 14.56 -4.70 11.43
N TRP A 147 13.62 -5.21 10.64
CA TRP A 147 13.10 -6.57 10.73
C TRP A 147 13.40 -7.34 9.45
N ARG A 148 13.89 -8.57 9.61
CA ARG A 148 13.84 -9.61 8.57
C ARG A 148 12.47 -10.28 8.62
N ILE A 149 11.78 -10.31 7.50
CA ILE A 149 10.40 -10.80 7.37
C ILE A 149 10.39 -12.00 6.42
N ASP A 150 9.76 -13.10 6.86
CA ASP A 150 9.42 -14.25 6.03
C ASP A 150 7.91 -14.54 6.07
N SER A 151 7.48 -15.67 5.50
CA SER A 151 6.05 -16.05 5.45
C SER A 151 5.43 -16.30 6.83
N ASP A 152 6.25 -16.56 7.84
CA ASP A 152 5.81 -17.05 9.14
C ASP A 152 6.07 -16.01 10.25
N TYR A 153 7.20 -15.29 10.21
CA TYR A 153 7.63 -14.38 11.27
C TYR A 153 8.43 -13.17 10.78
N ALA A 154 8.43 -12.12 11.59
CA ALA A 154 9.41 -11.04 11.61
C ALA A 154 10.40 -11.22 12.79
N VAL A 155 11.69 -11.00 12.55
CA VAL A 155 12.77 -11.07 13.56
C VAL A 155 13.76 -9.92 13.40
N SER A 156 14.42 -9.50 14.48
CA SER A 156 15.41 -8.42 14.48
C SER A 156 16.58 -8.74 15.41
N ASP A 157 17.80 -8.39 15.00
CA ASP A 157 19.00 -8.51 15.86
C ASP A 157 19.00 -7.48 17.00
N ALA A 158 18.27 -6.38 16.84
CA ALA A 158 18.08 -5.38 17.90
C ALA A 158 17.17 -5.91 19.03
N LEU A 159 16.38 -6.96 18.77
CA LEU A 159 15.47 -7.58 19.73
C LEU A 159 15.66 -9.11 19.79
N PRO A 160 16.79 -9.61 20.33
CA PRO A 160 17.09 -11.03 20.34
C PRO A 160 16.03 -11.86 21.08
N GLY A 161 15.60 -12.95 20.44
CA GLY A 161 14.59 -13.87 21.01
C GLY A 161 13.15 -13.44 20.79
N VAL A 162 12.90 -12.25 20.22
CA VAL A 162 11.57 -11.83 19.79
C VAL A 162 11.29 -12.38 18.39
N ARG A 163 10.11 -12.97 18.22
CA ARG A 163 9.57 -13.40 16.93
C ARG A 163 8.12 -12.97 16.86
N ILE A 164 7.76 -12.24 15.81
CA ILE A 164 6.40 -11.75 15.67
C ILE A 164 5.74 -12.47 14.50
N PRO A 165 4.60 -13.15 14.71
CA PRO A 165 3.93 -13.88 13.64
C PRO A 165 3.56 -12.96 12.48
N ASN A 166 3.78 -13.43 11.25
CA ASN A 166 3.38 -12.70 10.07
C ASN A 166 1.85 -12.57 10.03
N ALA A 167 1.39 -11.32 10.07
CA ALA A 167 0.00 -10.93 9.88
C ALA A 167 -0.04 -9.71 8.96
N SER A 168 0.65 -9.75 7.82
CA SER A 168 0.73 -8.62 6.90
C SER A 168 -0.65 -8.16 6.40
N PHE A 169 -0.86 -6.85 6.36
CA PHE A 169 -2.04 -6.20 5.79
C PHE A 169 -1.62 -4.82 5.23
N PRO A 170 -2.39 -4.24 4.28
CA PRO A 170 -2.11 -2.90 3.79
C PRO A 170 -2.52 -1.83 4.81
N GLY A 171 -1.58 -0.95 5.19
CA GLY A 171 -1.86 0.17 6.11
C GLY A 171 -2.66 1.32 5.49
N VAL A 172 -2.69 1.42 4.15
CA VAL A 172 -3.53 2.41 3.45
C VAL A 172 -4.16 1.75 2.22
N LEU A 173 -5.49 1.78 2.16
CA LEU A 173 -6.27 1.35 1.00
C LEU A 173 -7.45 2.30 0.86
N THR A 174 -7.41 3.18 -0.14
CA THR A 174 -8.36 4.29 -0.24
C THR A 174 -8.81 4.53 -1.69
N THR A 175 -9.87 5.33 -1.84
CA THR A 175 -10.31 5.90 -3.11
C THR A 175 -10.01 7.40 -3.13
N LEU A 176 -9.87 7.99 -4.32
CA LEU A 176 -9.75 9.44 -4.41
C LEU A 176 -10.99 10.15 -3.82
N PRO A 177 -10.81 11.25 -3.07
CA PRO A 177 -11.92 12.02 -2.54
C PRO A 177 -12.64 12.77 -3.67
N GLY A 178 -13.96 12.92 -3.57
CA GLY A 178 -14.68 13.88 -4.39
C GLY A 178 -14.48 15.32 -3.90
N GLU A 179 -14.73 16.30 -4.77
CA GLU A 179 -14.66 17.75 -4.51
C GLU A 179 -15.25 18.20 -3.17
N GLY A 180 -16.47 17.75 -2.86
CA GLY A 180 -17.16 18.12 -1.63
C GLY A 180 -16.48 17.56 -0.38
N LEU A 181 -15.87 16.37 -0.48
CA LEU A 181 -15.12 15.77 0.63
C LEU A 181 -13.77 16.49 0.81
N LEU A 182 -13.05 16.74 -0.28
CA LEU A 182 -11.80 17.51 -0.26
C LEU A 182 -11.97 18.83 0.49
N LYS A 183 -12.97 19.64 0.11
CA LYS A 183 -13.25 20.93 0.74
C LYS A 183 -13.52 20.82 2.24
N ARG A 184 -14.27 19.80 2.67
CA ARG A 184 -14.54 19.57 4.11
C ARG A 184 -13.27 19.18 4.88
N ILE A 185 -12.40 18.39 4.27
CA ILE A 185 -11.14 17.97 4.90
C ILE A 185 -10.19 19.17 5.04
N LEU A 186 -10.01 19.95 3.98
CA LEU A 186 -9.18 21.16 4.05
C LEU A 186 -9.71 22.14 5.11
N GLN A 187 -11.03 22.35 5.16
CA GLN A 187 -11.64 23.23 6.14
C GLN A 187 -11.46 22.74 7.59
N ARG A 188 -11.72 21.45 7.87
CA ARG A 188 -11.58 20.92 9.24
C ARG A 188 -10.13 20.92 9.71
N GLU A 189 -9.17 20.65 8.82
CA GLU A 189 -7.75 20.62 9.15
C GLU A 189 -7.20 22.01 9.41
N ALA A 190 -7.63 23.01 8.61
CA ALA A 190 -7.34 24.41 8.88
C ALA A 190 -7.90 24.86 10.24
N GLN A 191 -9.17 24.54 10.55
CA GLN A 191 -9.78 24.86 11.84
C GLN A 191 -9.05 24.21 13.02
N LEU A 192 -8.65 22.95 12.88
CA LEU A 192 -7.92 22.24 13.93
C LEU A 192 -6.53 22.84 14.14
N LEU A 193 -5.84 23.22 13.07
CA LEU A 193 -4.55 23.91 13.14
C LEU A 193 -4.68 25.29 13.83
N GLU A 194 -5.71 26.07 13.48
CA GLU A 194 -6.01 27.36 14.11
C GLU A 194 -6.31 27.22 15.61
N ALA A 195 -6.91 26.09 16.02
CA ALA A 195 -7.16 25.76 17.41
C ALA A 195 -5.91 25.24 18.16
N GLY A 196 -4.75 25.16 17.51
CA GLY A 196 -3.51 24.62 18.09
C GLY A 196 -3.47 23.10 18.17
N GLY A 197 -4.34 22.41 17.42
CA GLY A 197 -4.35 20.95 17.34
C GLY A 197 -3.20 20.41 16.48
N ALA A 198 -2.86 19.14 16.72
CA ALA A 198 -1.87 18.44 15.91
C ALA A 198 -2.46 18.11 14.52
N VAL A 199 -1.94 18.77 13.48
CA VAL A 199 -2.32 18.55 12.08
C VAL A 199 -1.06 18.51 11.23
N VAL A 200 -0.95 17.47 10.40
CA VAL A 200 0.01 17.48 9.29
C VAL A 200 -0.68 18.07 8.09
N GLY A 201 -0.46 19.36 7.86
CA GLY A 201 -1.12 20.14 6.81
C GLY A 201 -0.62 19.82 5.41
N ILE A 202 -1.09 20.62 4.45
CA ILE A 202 -0.66 20.54 3.06
C ILE A 202 0.85 20.85 2.97
N ASP A 203 1.57 19.93 2.33
CA ASP A 203 3.00 20.04 2.10
C ASP A 203 3.31 19.60 0.66
N PRO A 204 3.76 20.51 -0.20
CA PRO A 204 4.11 20.18 -1.58
C PRO A 204 5.51 19.57 -1.73
N THR A 205 6.28 19.47 -0.63
CA THR A 205 7.60 18.85 -0.62
C THR A 205 7.49 17.36 -0.92
N GLU A 206 8.27 16.88 -1.89
CA GLU A 206 8.29 15.47 -2.34
C GLU A 206 6.90 14.93 -2.77
N ALA A 207 5.95 15.82 -3.06
CA ALA A 207 4.60 15.42 -3.41
C ALA A 207 4.56 14.80 -4.82
N GLN A 208 3.89 13.66 -4.93
CA GLN A 208 3.62 12.95 -6.17
C GLN A 208 2.10 12.83 -6.43
N PRO A 209 1.63 13.11 -7.65
CA PRO A 209 2.41 13.55 -8.82
C PRO A 209 2.92 14.99 -8.71
N ALA A 210 4.21 15.22 -8.95
CA ALA A 210 4.84 16.53 -8.77
C ALA A 210 4.25 17.65 -9.64
N SER A 211 3.81 17.33 -10.86
CA SER A 211 3.18 18.29 -11.78
C SER A 211 1.86 18.88 -11.26
N MET A 212 1.21 18.20 -10.31
CA MET A 212 -0.04 18.63 -9.71
C MET A 212 0.17 19.08 -8.26
N CYS A 213 0.82 18.24 -7.45
CA CYS A 213 0.90 18.43 -6.01
C CYS A 213 2.26 18.96 -5.51
N GLY A 214 3.28 18.98 -6.36
CA GLY A 214 4.60 19.51 -6.03
C GLY A 214 4.60 21.02 -5.85
N ALA A 215 5.74 21.60 -5.45
CA ALA A 215 5.85 23.02 -5.11
C ALA A 215 5.45 23.97 -6.25
N GLU A 216 5.69 23.56 -7.50
CA GLU A 216 5.31 24.27 -8.73
C GLU A 216 4.06 23.66 -9.40
N GLY A 217 3.39 22.73 -8.71
CA GLY A 217 2.24 22.00 -9.23
C GLY A 217 0.98 22.84 -9.30
N THR A 218 0.06 22.47 -10.19
CA THR A 218 -1.19 23.21 -10.43
C THR A 218 -2.15 23.23 -9.24
N LYS A 219 -1.97 22.33 -8.27
CA LYS A 219 -2.84 22.07 -7.11
C LYS A 219 -2.05 21.92 -5.80
N ALA A 220 -0.85 22.50 -5.72
CA ALA A 220 0.06 22.38 -4.58
C ALA A 220 -0.58 22.68 -3.21
N ALA A 221 -1.57 23.58 -3.16
CA ALA A 221 -2.26 24.00 -1.94
C ALA A 221 -3.52 23.17 -1.60
N GLU A 222 -3.91 22.21 -2.45
CA GLU A 222 -5.15 21.43 -2.32
C GLU A 222 -4.89 19.93 -2.11
N CYS A 223 -3.67 19.45 -2.40
CA CYS A 223 -3.32 18.04 -2.33
C CYS A 223 -3.19 17.53 -0.90
N LEU A 224 -4.16 16.73 -0.44
CA LEU A 224 -4.20 16.19 0.92
C LEU A 224 -3.05 15.21 1.18
N ARG A 225 -2.50 15.23 2.39
CA ARG A 225 -1.55 14.20 2.87
C ARG A 225 -2.26 12.87 3.06
N THR A 226 -1.54 11.77 2.86
CA THR A 226 -2.02 10.39 3.09
C THR A 226 -1.77 9.90 4.53
N ILE A 227 -1.46 10.80 5.47
CA ILE A 227 -1.16 10.46 6.87
C ILE A 227 -2.43 10.23 7.69
N HIS A 228 -3.42 11.12 7.57
CA HIS A 228 -4.62 11.05 8.40
C HIS A 228 -5.67 10.15 7.76
N PRO A 229 -6.44 9.38 8.54
CA PRO A 229 -7.61 8.71 8.03
C PRO A 229 -8.59 9.73 7.43
N VAL A 230 -8.78 9.63 6.11
CA VAL A 230 -9.84 10.31 5.41
C VAL A 230 -11.05 9.38 5.33
N SER A 231 -12.27 9.94 5.24
CA SER A 231 -13.51 9.15 5.29
C SER A 231 -13.67 8.17 4.12
N THR A 232 -12.79 8.23 3.12
CA THR A 232 -12.57 7.17 2.13
C THR A 232 -11.56 6.21 2.77
N ALA A 233 -12.04 5.09 3.33
CA ALA A 233 -11.29 4.07 4.07
C ALA A 233 -9.76 4.27 4.19
N ALA A 234 -9.25 4.38 5.41
CA ALA A 234 -7.83 4.19 5.69
C ALA A 234 -7.77 3.19 6.84
N ILE A 235 -7.40 1.94 6.55
CA ILE A 235 -7.23 0.91 7.57
C ILE A 235 -5.79 1.00 8.05
N TRP A 236 -5.54 1.76 9.10
CA TRP A 236 -4.26 1.73 9.81
C TRP A 236 -4.23 0.61 10.82
N ILE A 237 -3.28 -0.31 10.68
CA ILE A 237 -2.74 -1.10 11.79
C ILE A 237 -1.21 -1.10 11.61
N PHE A 238 -0.48 -1.30 12.71
CA PHE A 238 0.98 -1.36 12.78
C PHE A 238 1.56 -2.41 11.82
N ALA A 239 2.38 -1.99 10.86
CA ALA A 239 3.37 -2.90 10.30
C ALA A 239 4.24 -3.36 11.48
N ILE A 240 4.29 -4.67 11.64
CA ILE A 240 5.09 -5.32 12.66
C ILE A 240 6.56 -5.09 12.33
#